data_AF-A0AAV2KBP1-F1
#
_entry.id   AF-A0AAV2KBP1-F1
#
_cell.length_a   1.000
_cell.length_b   1.000
_cell.length_c   1.000
_cell.angle_alpha   90.00
_cell.angle_beta   90.00
_cell.angle_gamma   90.00
#
_symmetry.space_group_name_H-M   'P 1'
#
loop_
_entity.id
_entity.type
_entity.pdbx_description
1 polymer ?
#
loop_
_entity_poly.entity_id
_entity_poly.type
_entity_poly.pdbx_seq_one_letter_code
_entity_poly.pdbx_strand_id
1 'polypeptide(L)'
;MLQFVLLFVVVAGVYLLLNKTLFKRSRCRGNLPMAKKTVVITGRNSGIGKSTTLNLARRGARVIMGCRNQRTAEAAILEIQQCHKLCSSGSRSNSRSDELL
;
A
#
# COMPACT_ATOMS: atom_id res chain seq x y z
N MET A 1 0.57 -45.34 -23.42
CA MET A 1 1.43 -44.18 -23.77
C MET A 1 0.61 -42.91 -24.04
N LEU A 2 -0.34 -42.92 -24.99
CA LEU A 2 -1.13 -41.73 -25.34
C LEU A 2 -2.01 -41.17 -24.19
N GLN A 3 -2.60 -42.04 -23.36
CA GLN A 3 -3.41 -41.62 -22.20
C GLN A 3 -2.60 -40.85 -21.15
N PHE A 4 -1.36 -41.25 -20.88
CA PHE A 4 -0.48 -40.54 -19.94
C PHE A 4 -0.14 -39.15 -20.46
N VAL A 5 0.12 -39.01 -21.77
CA VAL A 5 0.39 -37.71 -22.41
C VAL A 5 -0.81 -36.78 -22.32
N LEU A 6 -2.02 -37.28 -22.61
CA LEU A 6 -3.26 -36.52 -22.45
C LEU A 6 -3.47 -36.03 -21.02
N LEU A 7 -3.19 -36.88 -20.02
CA LEU A 7 -3.34 -36.53 -18.61
C LEU A 7 -2.36 -35.44 -18.18
N PHE A 8 -1.10 -35.50 -18.62
CA PHE A 8 -0.12 -34.43 -18.36
C PHE A 8 -0.50 -33.11 -19.01
N VAL A 9 -1.02 -33.12 -20.24
CA VAL A 9 -1.46 -31.90 -20.94
C VAL A 9 -2.66 -31.26 -20.23
N VAL A 10 -3.64 -32.08 -19.82
CA VAL A 10 -4.82 -31.59 -19.08
C VAL A 10 -4.39 -31.05 -17.71
N VAL A 11 -3.55 -31.77 -16.96
CA VAL A 11 -3.05 -31.32 -15.66
C VAL A 11 -2.23 -30.03 -15.79
N ALA A 12 -1.34 -29.93 -16.77
CA ALA A 12 -0.58 -28.71 -17.03
C ALA A 12 -1.48 -27.54 -17.45
N GLY A 13 -2.47 -27.79 -18.30
CA GLY A 13 -3.48 -26.81 -18.71
C GLY A 13 -4.31 -26.31 -17.53
N VAL A 14 -4.80 -27.22 -16.68
CA VAL A 14 -5.55 -26.90 -15.47
C VAL A 14 -4.67 -26.17 -14.44
N TYR A 15 -3.42 -26.59 -14.25
CA TYR A 15 -2.47 -25.92 -13.36
C TYR A 15 -2.17 -24.49 -13.83
N LEU A 16 -1.94 -24.29 -15.12
CA LEU A 16 -1.78 -22.96 -15.71
C LEU A 16 -3.05 -22.11 -15.57
N LEU A 17 -4.23 -22.71 -15.75
CA LEU A 17 -5.52 -22.03 -15.62
C LEU A 17 -5.79 -21.61 -14.17
N LEU A 18 -5.52 -22.49 -13.20
CA LEU A 18 -5.58 -22.21 -11.76
C LEU A 18 -4.64 -21.08 -11.38
N ASN A 19 -3.38 -21.14 -11.82
CA ASN A 19 -2.40 -20.11 -11.49
C ASN A 19 -2.75 -18.76 -12.13
N LYS A 20 -3.27 -18.74 -13.37
CA LYS A 20 -3.66 -17.48 -14.04
C LYS A 20 -4.93 -16.85 -13.48
N THR A 21 -5.86 -17.64 -12.97
CA THR A 21 -7.13 -17.14 -12.41
C THR A 21 -7.00 -16.74 -10.94
N LEU A 22 -6.24 -17.48 -10.13
CA LEU A 22 -5.98 -17.13 -8.73
C LEU A 22 -5.07 -15.91 -8.59
N PHE A 23 -4.11 -15.73 -9.50
CA PHE A 23 -3.20 -14.57 -9.46
C PHE A 23 -3.75 -13.31 -10.14
N LYS A 24 -5.07 -13.22 -10.33
CA LYS A 24 -5.72 -11.99 -10.80
C LYS A 24 -5.79 -11.00 -9.65
N ARG A 25 -4.64 -10.49 -9.20
CA ARG A 25 -4.55 -9.39 -8.22
C ARG A 25 -5.33 -8.20 -8.77
N SER A 26 -6.34 -7.75 -8.04
CA SER A 26 -7.01 -6.47 -8.33
C SER A 26 -5.97 -5.36 -8.33
N ARG A 27 -5.64 -4.84 -9.52
CA ARG A 27 -4.80 -3.67 -9.65
C ARG A 27 -5.67 -2.45 -9.38
N CYS A 28 -5.57 -1.88 -8.18
CA CYS A 28 -6.12 -0.56 -7.91
C CYS A 28 -5.31 0.49 -8.68
N ARG A 29 -5.60 0.67 -9.98
CA ARG A 29 -5.07 1.74 -10.82
C ARG A 29 -5.91 2.99 -10.58
N GLY A 30 -5.55 3.76 -9.57
CA GLY A 30 -6.21 5.04 -9.33
C GLY A 30 -5.26 6.00 -8.65
N ASN A 31 -4.68 6.92 -9.41
CA ASN A 31 -4.12 8.15 -8.87
C ASN A 31 -5.25 9.16 -8.62
N LEU A 32 -6.35 8.70 -8.02
CA LEU A 32 -7.46 9.57 -7.69
C LEU A 32 -7.08 10.35 -6.42
N PRO A 33 -7.35 11.66 -6.37
CA PRO A 33 -7.22 12.42 -5.15
C PRO A 33 -8.14 11.82 -4.08
N MET A 34 -7.55 11.50 -2.93
CA MET A 34 -8.25 10.94 -1.77
C MET A 34 -8.57 12.02 -0.72
N ALA A 35 -8.34 13.29 -1.06
CA ALA A 35 -8.71 14.44 -0.24
C ALA A 35 -10.19 14.37 0.16
N LYS A 36 -10.47 14.62 1.44
CA LYS A 36 -11.83 14.56 2.06
C LYS A 36 -12.49 13.18 2.10
N LYS A 37 -11.83 12.09 1.68
CA LYS A 37 -12.34 10.72 1.84
C LYS A 37 -11.84 10.08 3.13
N THR A 38 -12.68 9.30 3.79
CA THR A 38 -12.33 8.55 4.99
C THR A 38 -12.04 7.08 4.64
N VAL A 39 -10.88 6.58 5.06
CA VAL A 39 -10.43 5.20 4.79
C VAL A 39 -10.15 4.48 6.11
N VAL A 40 -10.65 3.26 6.26
CA VAL A 40 -10.42 2.38 7.41
C VAL A 40 -9.56 1.20 6.95
N ILE A 41 -8.41 0.94 7.61
CA ILE A 41 -7.38 0.00 7.13
C ILE A 41 -7.02 -1.06 8.18
N THR A 42 -7.79 -2.12 8.38
CA THR A 42 -7.42 -3.18 9.36
C THR A 42 -6.04 -3.81 9.10
N GLY A 43 -5.28 -4.14 10.15
CA GLY A 43 -3.96 -4.77 10.00
C GLY A 43 -2.82 -3.82 9.59
N ARG A 44 -2.92 -2.53 9.96
CA ARG A 44 -1.99 -1.46 9.57
C ARG A 44 -0.71 -1.34 10.41
N ASN A 45 -0.52 -2.18 11.43
CA ASN A 45 0.59 -2.03 12.37
C ASN A 45 1.96 -2.23 11.71
N SER A 46 2.04 -3.02 10.64
CA SER A 46 3.31 -3.31 9.95
C SER A 46 3.11 -3.64 8.45
N GLY A 47 4.21 -3.72 7.71
CA GLY A 47 4.25 -4.18 6.32
C GLY A 47 3.43 -3.33 5.35
N ILE A 48 2.63 -4.01 4.52
CA ILE A 48 1.85 -3.39 3.44
C ILE A 48 0.80 -2.43 3.99
N GLY A 49 0.14 -2.78 5.11
CA GLY A 49 -0.88 -1.94 5.73
C GLY A 49 -0.32 -0.60 6.22
N LYS A 50 0.88 -0.61 6.85
CA LYS A 50 1.59 0.61 7.28
C LYS A 50 1.95 1.51 6.10
N SER A 51 2.55 0.93 5.05
CA SER A 51 2.95 1.65 3.85
C SER A 51 1.74 2.24 3.10
N THR A 52 0.63 1.51 3.07
CA THR A 52 -0.63 1.95 2.45
C THR A 52 -1.24 3.12 3.23
N THR A 53 -1.24 3.03 4.56
CA THR A 53 -1.70 4.10 5.46
C THR A 53 -0.90 5.38 5.23
N LEU A 54 0.43 5.29 5.16
CA LEU A 54 1.31 6.42 4.88
C LEU A 54 1.01 7.06 3.51
N ASN A 55 0.85 6.25 2.46
CA ASN A 55 0.57 6.75 1.11
C ASN A 55 -0.81 7.43 1.04
N LEU A 56 -1.83 6.86 1.68
CA LEU A 56 -3.16 7.46 1.76
C LEU A 56 -3.16 8.76 2.57
N ALA A 57 -2.45 8.80 3.70
CA ALA A 57 -2.29 10.01 4.51
C ALA A 57 -1.57 11.12 3.73
N ARG A 58 -0.49 10.78 2.99
CA ARG A 58 0.22 11.73 2.10
C ARG A 58 -0.67 12.30 1.00
N ARG A 59 -1.66 11.53 0.52
CA ARG A 59 -2.65 11.98 -0.47
C ARG A 59 -3.80 12.80 0.14
N GLY A 60 -3.74 13.12 1.43
CA GLY A 60 -4.75 13.93 2.13
C GLY A 60 -6.03 13.18 2.51
N ALA A 61 -6.00 11.84 2.52
CA ALA A 61 -7.11 11.04 3.02
C ALA A 61 -7.21 11.10 4.55
N ARG A 62 -8.43 11.07 5.08
CA ARG A 62 -8.68 10.83 6.50
C ARG A 62 -8.54 9.34 6.77
N VAL A 63 -7.40 8.91 7.31
CA VAL A 63 -7.20 7.49 7.63
C VAL A 63 -7.52 7.24 9.08
N ILE A 64 -8.58 6.47 9.33
CA ILE A 64 -8.89 5.96 10.66
C ILE A 64 -8.00 4.76 10.89
N MET A 65 -7.43 4.60 12.10
CA MET A 65 -6.71 3.40 12.53
C MET A 65 -7.56 2.48 13.43
N GLY A 66 -7.27 1.19 13.50
CA GLY A 66 -8.22 0.14 13.91
C GLY A 66 -7.47 -1.16 14.14
N CYS A 67 -7.41 -1.52 15.39
CA CYS A 67 -6.31 -2.31 15.92
C CYS A 67 -6.83 -2.93 17.19
N ARG A 68 -6.42 -4.17 17.45
CA ARG A 68 -6.82 -4.89 18.66
C ARG A 68 -6.03 -4.41 19.89
N ASN A 69 -4.82 -3.88 19.69
CA ASN A 69 -3.95 -3.39 20.75
C ASN A 69 -3.57 -1.93 20.46
N GLN A 70 -3.86 -1.05 21.41
CA GLN A 70 -3.68 0.40 21.28
C GLN A 70 -2.20 0.80 21.27
N ARG A 71 -1.35 0.18 22.09
CA ARG A 71 0.08 0.56 22.21
C ARG A 71 0.84 0.40 20.90
N THR A 72 0.62 -0.71 20.20
CA THR A 72 1.27 -0.98 18.90
C THR A 72 0.70 -0.10 17.79
N ALA A 73 -0.56 0.29 17.91
CA ALA A 73 -1.17 1.23 16.99
C ALA A 73 -0.56 2.61 17.12
N GLU A 74 -0.47 3.15 18.35
CA GLU A 74 0.10 4.45 18.66
C GLU A 74 1.53 4.59 18.14
N ALA A 75 2.38 3.57 18.36
CA ALA A 75 3.73 3.54 17.79
C ALA A 75 3.72 3.65 16.25
N ALA A 76 2.83 2.92 15.58
CA ALA A 76 2.70 3.01 14.13
C ALA A 76 2.17 4.39 13.67
N ILE A 77 1.26 5.03 14.44
CA ILE A 77 0.79 6.39 14.15
C ILE A 77 1.94 7.38 14.21
N LEU A 78 2.74 7.32 15.27
CA LEU A 78 3.88 8.22 15.49
C LEU A 78 4.89 8.12 14.34
N GLU A 79 5.26 6.90 13.93
CA GLU A 79 6.13 6.69 12.77
C GLU A 79 5.53 7.29 11.49
N ILE A 80 4.24 7.05 11.22
CA ILE A 80 3.59 7.56 10.01
C ILE A 80 3.56 9.09 10.02
N GLN A 81 3.28 9.71 11.17
CA GLN A 81 3.30 11.16 11.34
C GLN A 81 4.70 11.75 11.19
N GLN A 82 5.72 11.10 11.75
CA GLN A 82 7.11 11.53 11.62
C GLN A 82 7.59 11.44 10.16
N CYS A 83 7.30 10.34 9.47
CA CYS A 83 7.56 10.18 8.05
C CYS A 83 6.74 11.13 7.16
N HIS A 84 5.61 11.64 7.64
CA HIS A 84 4.84 12.68 6.95
C HIS A 84 5.50 14.06 7.11
N LYS A 85 5.88 14.44 8.33
CA LYS A 85 6.58 15.71 8.63
C LYS A 85 7.90 15.84 7.88
N LEU A 86 8.68 14.77 7.80
CA LEU A 86 9.94 14.76 7.04
C LEU A 86 9.74 14.98 5.53
N CYS A 87 8.61 14.52 4.99
CA CYS A 87 8.28 14.69 3.58
C CYS A 87 7.76 16.11 3.26
N SER A 88 7.04 16.74 4.19
CA SER A 88 6.61 18.13 4.06
C SER A 88 7.74 19.13 4.31
N SER A 89 8.79 18.77 5.06
CA SER A 89 10.01 19.57 5.15
C SER A 89 10.95 19.41 3.95
N GLY A 90 10.86 18.28 3.21
CA GLY A 90 11.68 18.01 2.02
C GLY A 90 11.15 18.60 0.71
N SER A 91 9.95 19.17 0.69
CA SER A 91 9.35 19.83 -0.50
C SER A 91 9.56 21.35 -0.51
N ARG A 92 10.68 21.81 0.07
CA ARG A 92 11.17 23.20 -0.02
C ARG A 92 12.54 23.28 -0.68
N SER A 93 12.81 22.43 -1.68
CA SER A 93 13.98 22.54 -2.55
C SER A 93 13.64 23.35 -3.82
N ASN A 94 13.38 24.65 -3.66
CA ASN A 94 13.81 25.74 -4.55
C ASN A 94 13.13 27.07 -4.16
N SER A 95 13.75 27.84 -3.28
CA SER A 95 13.60 29.29 -3.24
C SER A 95 14.69 29.90 -2.36
N ARG A 96 15.68 30.48 -3.06
CA ARG A 96 16.66 31.47 -2.61
C ARG A 96 17.80 31.00 -1.72
N SER A 97 18.88 30.65 -2.39
CA SER A 97 20.24 30.98 -1.97
C SER A 97 20.59 32.40 -2.44
N ASP A 98 19.82 33.41 -2.01
CA ASP A 98 20.18 34.82 -2.16
C ASP A 98 20.05 35.48 -0.77
N GLU A 99 21.14 36.10 -0.30
CA GLU A 99 21.34 36.85 0.96
C GLU A 99 21.32 36.01 2.27
N LEU A 100 22.33 36.04 3.15
CA LEU A 100 23.09 37.20 3.61
C LEU A 100 24.57 36.85 3.89
N LEU A 101 25.43 37.61 3.23
CA LEU A 101 26.47 38.40 3.91
C LEU A 101 25.77 39.62 4.54
#